data_AF-A0A968YEE2-F1
#
_entry.id   AF-A0A968YEE2-F1
#
_cell.length_a   1.000
_cell.length_b   1.000
_cell.length_c   1.000
_cell.angle_alpha   90.00
_cell.angle_beta   90.00
_cell.angle_gamma   90.00
#
_symmetry.space_group_name_H-M   'P 1'
#
loop_
_entity.id
_entity.type
_entity.pdbx_description
1 polymer ?
#
loop_
_entity_poly.entity_id
_entity_poly.type
_entity_poly.pdbx_seq_one_letter_code
_entity_poly.pdbx_strand_id
1 'polypeptide(L)'
;MNEQPILNNPDVLEKLCRHFDYLNDLPSHLQGQFLEDACHLGTLETDDFLGFVLGYPEEDTALPEHFPMLSVTENSQITSYCLLKPVLPWPQPIIGVSVPPIGPGRVTGVHSVPVLLKPCGSAQLWWGGDVGVLWEAFLEGDIQERQDYEALMNQLWGHCEDFLKSRGVQLIYTESRDPEFDERWYKDFLERRGYIPVKGRRITVRKEI
;
A
#
# COMPACT_ATOMS: atom_id res chain seq x y z
N MET A 1 -4.48 10.29 -11.79
CA MET A 1 -3.38 9.30 -11.78
C MET A 1 -3.56 8.41 -12.99
N ASN A 2 -2.48 8.10 -13.73
CA ASN A 2 -2.53 7.12 -14.81
C ASN A 2 -2.34 5.73 -14.18
N GLU A 3 -3.42 4.97 -14.07
CA GLU A 3 -3.42 3.59 -13.60
C GLU A 3 -2.79 2.71 -14.68
N GLN A 4 -1.51 2.38 -14.54
CA GLN A 4 -0.82 1.41 -15.41
C GLN A 4 -0.50 0.14 -14.62
N PRO A 5 -0.64 -1.05 -15.24
CA PRO A 5 -0.19 -2.30 -14.63
C PRO A 5 1.27 -2.22 -14.23
N ILE A 6 1.59 -2.62 -12.99
CA ILE A 6 2.93 -2.48 -12.42
C ILE A 6 4.02 -3.24 -13.21
N LEU A 7 3.65 -4.34 -13.87
CA LEU A 7 4.58 -5.18 -14.64
C LEU A 7 5.30 -4.42 -15.77
N ASN A 8 4.78 -3.28 -16.21
CA ASN A 8 5.39 -2.44 -17.25
C ASN A 8 5.50 -0.96 -16.83
N ASN A 9 5.35 -0.63 -15.55
CA ASN A 9 5.40 0.75 -15.10
C ASN A 9 6.87 1.23 -15.10
N PRO A 10 7.27 2.14 -16.02
CA PRO A 10 8.66 2.56 -16.16
C PRO A 10 9.17 3.28 -14.91
N ASP A 11 8.31 4.00 -14.19
CA ASP A 11 8.68 4.73 -12.98
C ASP A 11 9.03 3.76 -11.84
N VAL A 12 8.27 2.66 -11.71
CA VAL A 12 8.56 1.60 -10.73
C VAL A 12 9.89 0.92 -11.05
N LEU A 13 10.12 0.57 -12.32
CA LEU A 13 11.37 -0.07 -12.76
C LEU A 13 12.57 0.86 -12.54
N GLU A 14 12.44 2.14 -12.86
CA GLU A 14 13.51 3.13 -12.63
C GLU A 14 13.85 3.25 -11.14
N LYS A 15 12.85 3.34 -10.26
CA LYS A 15 13.07 3.40 -8.80
C LYS A 15 13.77 2.16 -8.28
N LEU A 16 13.38 0.97 -8.75
CA LEU A 16 14.04 -0.28 -8.38
C LEU A 16 15.52 -0.29 -8.78
N CYS A 17 15.84 0.20 -9.99
CA CYS A 17 17.22 0.26 -10.47
C CYS A 17 18.09 1.19 -9.62
N ARG A 18 17.55 2.34 -9.19
CA ARG A 18 18.28 3.30 -8.35
C ARG A 18 18.49 2.80 -6.92
N HIS A 19 17.52 2.07 -6.37
CA HIS A 19 17.57 1.63 -4.98
C HIS A 19 18.43 0.37 -4.78
N PHE A 20 18.44 -0.54 -5.75
CA PHE A 20 19.32 -1.71 -5.72
C PHE A 20 20.59 -1.41 -6.53
N ASP A 21 21.56 -0.73 -5.91
CA ASP A 21 22.92 -0.46 -6.43
C ASP A 21 23.63 -1.68 -7.07
N TYR A 22 23.11 -2.90 -6.84
CA TYR A 22 23.58 -4.16 -7.40
C TYR A 22 23.25 -4.40 -8.88
N LEU A 23 22.44 -3.54 -9.50
CA LEU A 23 21.85 -3.78 -10.81
C LEU A 23 22.40 -2.81 -11.86
N ASN A 24 23.65 -3.06 -12.30
CA ASN A 24 24.09 -2.59 -13.62
C ASN A 24 23.24 -3.21 -14.76
N ASP A 25 22.42 -4.22 -14.43
CA ASP A 25 21.42 -4.83 -15.30
C ASP A 25 20.02 -4.57 -14.74
N LEU A 26 19.14 -3.98 -15.56
CA LEU A 26 17.71 -3.80 -15.25
C LEU A 26 17.09 -5.08 -14.64
N PRO A 27 16.18 -4.98 -13.66
CA PRO A 27 15.38 -6.13 -13.22
C PRO A 27 14.79 -6.82 -14.46
N SER A 28 15.03 -8.12 -14.63
CA SER A 28 14.56 -8.82 -15.84
C SER A 28 13.04 -8.89 -15.90
N HIS A 29 12.39 -8.93 -14.74
CA HIS A 29 10.94 -8.93 -14.57
C HIS A 29 10.56 -8.84 -13.08
N LEU A 30 9.37 -8.31 -12.83
CA LEU A 30 8.72 -8.32 -11.52
C LEU A 30 7.89 -9.61 -11.36
N GLN A 31 7.82 -10.13 -10.14
CA GLN A 31 6.98 -11.26 -9.78
C GLN A 31 6.18 -10.94 -8.52
N GLY A 32 4.93 -11.40 -8.48
CA GLY A 32 4.03 -11.16 -7.37
C GLY A 32 2.67 -11.80 -7.66
N GLN A 33 1.80 -11.82 -6.66
CA GLN A 33 0.44 -12.33 -6.84
C GLN A 33 -0.42 -11.27 -7.52
N PHE A 34 -1.14 -11.66 -8.58
CA PHE A 34 -2.14 -10.86 -9.28
C PHE A 34 -1.64 -9.49 -9.78
N LEU A 35 -0.36 -9.39 -10.17
CA LEU A 35 0.23 -8.12 -10.63
C LEU A 35 -0.38 -7.62 -11.94
N GLU A 36 -0.97 -8.52 -12.73
CA GLU A 36 -1.71 -8.23 -13.94
C GLU A 36 -2.92 -7.32 -13.69
N ASP A 37 -3.56 -7.44 -12.52
CA ASP A 37 -4.75 -6.68 -12.13
C ASP A 37 -4.41 -5.52 -11.17
N ALA A 38 -3.15 -5.42 -10.75
CA ALA A 38 -2.67 -4.44 -9.79
C ALA A 38 -2.39 -3.08 -10.44
N CYS A 39 -3.03 -2.04 -9.91
CA CYS A 39 -2.73 -0.65 -10.24
C CYS A 39 -1.71 -0.08 -9.26
N HIS A 40 -0.69 0.63 -9.76
CA HIS A 40 0.23 1.35 -8.89
C HIS A 40 -0.40 2.67 -8.42
N LEU A 41 -0.57 2.85 -7.10
CA LEU A 41 -1.16 4.05 -6.51
C LEU A 41 -0.12 5.00 -5.91
N GLY A 42 1.01 4.49 -5.45
CA GLY A 42 2.01 5.31 -4.78
C GLY A 42 3.27 4.57 -4.40
N THR A 43 4.29 5.31 -4.01
CA THR A 43 5.57 4.77 -3.50
C THR A 43 5.71 5.13 -2.03
N LEU A 44 6.16 4.18 -1.23
CA LEU A 44 6.61 4.39 0.15
C LEU A 44 8.14 4.48 0.11
N GLU A 45 8.70 5.63 0.43
CA GLU A 45 10.14 5.87 0.22
C GLU A 45 10.75 6.67 1.37
N THR A 46 11.87 6.18 1.88
CA THR A 46 12.80 6.89 2.78
C THR A 46 14.23 6.62 2.31
N ASP A 47 15.24 7.12 3.03
CA ASP A 47 16.64 7.01 2.62
C ASP A 47 17.10 5.54 2.46
N ASP A 48 16.55 4.60 3.23
CA ASP A 48 16.93 3.18 3.26
C ASP A 48 15.76 2.22 2.97
N PHE A 49 14.60 2.74 2.53
CA PHE A 49 13.41 1.94 2.27
C PHE A 49 12.74 2.31 0.96
N LEU A 50 12.35 1.30 0.19
CA LEU A 50 11.50 1.43 -0.98
C LEU A 50 10.37 0.41 -0.91
N GLY A 51 9.13 0.88 -1.06
CA GLY A 51 7.93 0.06 -1.18
C GLY A 51 6.94 0.69 -2.16
N PHE A 52 5.94 -0.08 -2.56
CA PHE A 52 4.89 0.37 -3.48
C PHE A 52 3.52 0.10 -2.88
N VAL A 53 2.55 0.97 -3.17
CA VAL A 53 1.15 0.75 -2.83
C VAL A 53 0.43 0.28 -4.07
N LEU A 54 -0.06 -0.96 -4.05
CA LEU A 54 -0.78 -1.57 -5.16
C LEU A 54 -2.27 -1.63 -4.83
N GLY A 55 -3.12 -1.25 -5.77
CA GLY A 55 -4.56 -1.31 -5.65
C GLY A 55 -5.14 -2.40 -6.53
N TYR A 56 -6.06 -3.15 -5.95
CA TYR A 56 -6.77 -4.26 -6.58
C TYR A 56 -8.25 -3.90 -6.57
N PRO A 57 -8.81 -3.45 -7.71
CA PRO A 57 -10.24 -3.22 -7.80
C PRO A 57 -10.96 -4.56 -7.66
N GLU A 58 -11.93 -4.62 -6.76
CA GLU A 58 -12.74 -5.81 -6.55
C GLU A 58 -14.22 -5.43 -6.75
N GLU A 59 -14.99 -6.35 -7.33
CA GLU A 59 -16.45 -6.20 -7.40
C GLU A 59 -17.05 -6.56 -6.04
N ASP A 60 -17.09 -5.58 -5.13
CA ASP A 60 -17.82 -5.70 -3.87
C ASP A 60 -18.89 -4.61 -3.77
N THR A 61 -20.06 -4.99 -3.26
CA THR A 61 -21.22 -4.10 -3.12
C THR A 61 -21.48 -3.87 -1.65
N ALA A 62 -21.23 -2.64 -1.19
CA ALA A 62 -21.57 -2.28 0.18
C ALA A 62 -23.08 -2.39 0.42
N LEU A 63 -23.47 -3.03 1.53
CA LEU A 63 -24.85 -3.03 2.00
C LEU A 63 -25.19 -1.66 2.60
N PRO A 64 -26.48 -1.25 2.66
CA PRO A 64 -26.90 0.03 3.25
C PRO A 64 -26.51 0.26 4.73
N GLU A 65 -26.04 -0.77 5.41
CA GLU A 65 -25.61 -0.77 6.81
C GLU A 65 -24.19 -1.35 6.99
N HIS A 66 -23.42 -1.45 5.90
CA HIS A 66 -22.10 -2.06 5.89
C HIS A 66 -21.15 -1.37 6.87
N PHE A 67 -21.18 -0.04 6.96
CA PHE A 67 -20.32 0.73 7.86
C PHE A 67 -21.13 1.30 9.03
N PRO A 68 -21.00 0.73 10.25
CA PRO A 68 -21.72 1.20 11.43
C PRO A 68 -21.39 2.67 11.82
N MET A 69 -20.24 3.16 11.36
CA MET A 69 -19.78 4.53 11.59
C MET A 69 -20.43 5.59 10.67
N LEU A 70 -21.13 5.15 9.63
CA LEU A 70 -21.83 6.00 8.68
C LEU A 70 -23.33 6.04 8.98
N SER A 71 -23.99 7.15 8.62
CA SER A 71 -25.45 7.18 8.53
C SER A 71 -25.95 6.35 7.35
N VAL A 72 -27.25 6.02 7.33
CA VAL A 72 -27.87 5.28 6.22
C VAL A 72 -27.67 6.00 4.88
N THR A 73 -27.82 7.34 4.87
CA THR A 73 -27.62 8.14 3.66
C THR A 73 -26.18 8.08 3.18
N GLU A 74 -25.19 8.15 4.07
CA GLU A 74 -23.77 8.03 3.72
C GLU A 74 -23.44 6.62 3.21
N ASN A 75 -23.90 5.56 3.89
CA ASN A 75 -23.70 4.17 3.44
C ASN A 75 -24.28 3.93 2.05
N SER A 76 -25.48 4.45 1.76
CA SER A 76 -26.16 4.26 0.47
C SER A 76 -25.42 4.85 -0.73
N GLN A 77 -24.45 5.74 -0.49
CA GLN A 77 -23.62 6.31 -1.56
C GLN A 77 -22.43 5.42 -1.93
N ILE A 78 -21.99 4.53 -1.03
CA ILE A 78 -20.82 3.68 -1.25
C ILE A 78 -21.17 2.56 -2.22
N THR A 79 -20.49 2.54 -3.36
CA THR A 79 -20.75 1.59 -4.46
C THR A 79 -19.49 0.96 -5.04
N SER A 80 -18.32 1.38 -4.57
CA SER A 80 -17.03 0.94 -5.08
C SER A 80 -16.10 0.56 -3.93
N TYR A 81 -15.23 -0.41 -4.22
CA TYR A 81 -14.26 -0.96 -3.28
C TYR A 81 -12.92 -1.18 -3.98
N CYS A 82 -11.83 -1.02 -3.22
CA CYS A 82 -10.49 -1.36 -3.63
C CYS A 82 -9.68 -1.82 -2.43
N LEU A 83 -9.13 -3.02 -2.53
CA LEU A 83 -8.12 -3.51 -1.60
C LEU A 83 -6.76 -2.95 -2.02
N LEU A 84 -6.05 -2.33 -1.09
CA LEU A 84 -4.69 -1.90 -1.29
C LEU A 84 -3.71 -2.81 -0.55
N LYS A 85 -2.63 -3.18 -1.22
CA LYS A 85 -1.51 -3.90 -0.63
C LYS A 85 -0.23 -3.08 -0.80
N PRO A 86 0.27 -2.47 0.28
CA PRO A 86 1.68 -2.11 0.39
C PRO A 86 2.54 -3.35 0.15
N VAL A 87 3.55 -3.21 -0.72
CA VAL A 87 4.50 -4.28 -1.05
C VAL A 87 5.93 -3.78 -0.99
N LEU A 88 6.81 -4.68 -0.56
CA LEU A 88 8.26 -4.52 -0.56
C LEU A 88 8.87 -5.25 -1.76
N PRO A 89 9.77 -4.62 -2.51
CA PRO A 89 10.61 -5.31 -3.47
C PRO A 89 11.64 -6.17 -2.74
N TRP A 90 11.67 -7.45 -3.11
CA TRP A 90 12.55 -8.46 -2.54
C TRP A 90 13.35 -9.13 -3.66
N PRO A 91 14.59 -8.68 -3.91
CA PRO A 91 15.45 -9.27 -4.93
C PRO A 91 15.70 -10.77 -4.67
N GLN A 92 15.68 -11.57 -5.73
CA GLN A 92 15.97 -13.00 -5.69
C GLN A 92 17.11 -13.33 -6.66
N PRO A 93 18.37 -13.07 -6.29
CA PRO A 93 19.50 -13.30 -7.18
C PRO A 93 19.62 -14.80 -7.51
N ILE A 94 19.69 -15.12 -8.80
CA ILE A 94 19.92 -16.49 -9.28
C ILE A 94 21.42 -16.66 -9.52
N ILE A 95 22.06 -17.49 -8.69
CA ILE A 95 23.50 -17.75 -8.77
C ILE A 95 23.72 -19.07 -9.50
N GLY A 96 24.39 -19.02 -10.66
CA GLY A 96 24.86 -20.21 -11.35
C GLY A 96 26.10 -20.76 -10.65
N VAL A 97 26.05 -22.01 -10.19
CA VAL A 97 27.20 -22.69 -9.58
C VAL A 97 27.57 -23.91 -10.40
N SER A 98 28.80 -23.93 -10.92
CA SER A 98 29.41 -25.16 -11.44
C SER A 98 30.04 -25.94 -10.31
N VAL A 99 29.78 -27.25 -10.25
CA VAL A 99 30.41 -28.14 -9.29
C VAL A 99 31.30 -29.12 -10.05
N PRO A 100 32.64 -28.97 -10.00
CA PRO A 100 33.54 -29.93 -10.64
C PRO A 100 33.57 -31.27 -9.88
N PRO A 101 33.99 -32.37 -10.53
CA PRO A 101 34.00 -33.71 -9.91
C PRO A 101 34.89 -33.82 -8.66
N ILE A 102 35.91 -32.96 -8.55
CA ILE A 102 36.83 -32.88 -7.41
C ILE A 102 37.09 -31.40 -7.14
N GLY A 103 36.71 -30.91 -5.95
CA GLY A 103 36.97 -29.54 -5.50
C GLY A 103 35.71 -28.71 -5.19
N PRO A 104 35.87 -27.49 -4.63
CA PRO A 104 34.75 -26.61 -4.31
C PRO A 104 34.07 -26.09 -5.59
N GLY A 105 32.75 -25.90 -5.51
CA GLY A 105 31.97 -25.29 -6.58
C GLY A 105 32.46 -23.87 -6.89
N ARG A 106 32.32 -23.47 -8.17
CA ARG A 106 32.66 -22.13 -8.65
C ARG A 106 31.41 -21.46 -9.20
N VAL A 107 31.18 -20.22 -8.80
CA VAL A 107 30.14 -19.37 -9.39
C VAL A 107 30.50 -19.13 -10.85
N THR A 108 29.59 -19.49 -11.76
CA THR A 108 29.77 -19.36 -13.22
C THR A 108 29.11 -18.13 -13.80
N GLY A 109 28.26 -17.47 -13.03
CA GLY A 109 27.58 -16.24 -13.43
C GLY A 109 26.54 -15.84 -12.41
N VAL A 110 26.23 -14.55 -12.40
CA VAL A 110 25.00 -14.01 -11.81
C VAL A 110 24.03 -13.87 -12.98
N HIS A 111 22.93 -14.60 -12.94
CA HIS A 111 21.85 -14.42 -13.90
C HIS A 111 20.98 -13.24 -13.46
N SER A 112 20.16 -12.72 -14.38
CA SER A 112 19.20 -11.66 -14.10
C SER A 112 18.48 -11.85 -12.76
N VAL A 113 18.29 -10.76 -12.01
CA VAL A 113 17.70 -10.81 -10.66
C VAL A 113 16.19 -10.54 -10.74
N PRO A 114 15.34 -11.57 -10.65
CA PRO A 114 13.91 -11.33 -10.43
C PRO A 114 13.69 -10.59 -9.11
N VAL A 115 12.71 -9.70 -9.10
CA VAL A 115 12.28 -9.00 -7.88
C VAL A 115 10.88 -9.49 -7.52
N LEU A 116 10.75 -10.09 -6.34
CA LEU A 116 9.45 -10.48 -5.79
C LEU A 116 8.85 -9.29 -5.05
N LEU A 117 7.58 -8.97 -5.28
CA LEU A 117 6.84 -8.01 -4.47
C LEU A 117 6.16 -8.75 -3.32
N LYS A 118 6.63 -8.51 -2.09
CA LYS A 118 6.10 -9.13 -0.87
C LYS A 118 5.14 -8.17 -0.17
N PRO A 119 3.89 -8.56 0.11
CA PRO A 119 2.98 -7.76 0.93
C PRO A 119 3.60 -7.42 2.29
N CYS A 120 3.34 -6.21 2.75
CA CYS A 120 3.86 -5.69 4.01
C CYS A 120 2.87 -4.75 4.71
N GLY A 121 1.59 -4.96 4.46
CA GLY A 121 0.50 -4.19 5.03
C GLY A 121 -0.79 -4.38 4.25
N SER A 122 -1.78 -3.62 4.63
CA SER A 122 -3.09 -3.58 3.96
C SER A 122 -3.68 -2.18 4.08
N ALA A 123 -4.59 -1.84 3.18
CA ALA A 123 -5.59 -0.80 3.39
C ALA A 123 -6.84 -1.15 2.59
N GLN A 124 -8.00 -0.80 3.12
CA GLN A 124 -9.28 -1.01 2.44
C GLN A 124 -9.93 0.33 2.16
N LEU A 125 -10.24 0.59 0.89
CA LEU A 125 -10.87 1.82 0.46
C LEU A 125 -12.25 1.53 -0.12
N TRP A 126 -13.24 2.24 0.38
CA TRP A 126 -14.60 2.21 -0.15
C TRP A 126 -15.05 3.62 -0.50
N TRP A 127 -15.79 3.79 -1.59
CA TRP A 127 -16.27 5.12 -1.97
C TRP A 127 -17.52 5.10 -2.82
N GLY A 128 -18.14 6.27 -2.91
CA GLY A 128 -19.16 6.61 -3.89
C GLY A 128 -19.88 7.91 -3.50
N GLY A 129 -20.43 8.59 -4.50
CA GLY A 129 -20.89 9.96 -4.32
C GLY A 129 -19.74 10.87 -3.88
N ASP A 130 -19.92 11.60 -2.78
CA ASP A 130 -18.90 12.44 -2.15
C ASP A 130 -18.25 11.81 -0.90
N VAL A 131 -18.61 10.56 -0.58
CA VAL A 131 -18.19 9.85 0.64
C VAL A 131 -17.15 8.78 0.33
N GLY A 132 -16.13 8.70 1.17
CA GLY A 132 -15.16 7.61 1.21
C GLY A 132 -15.01 7.05 2.62
N VAL A 133 -14.67 5.77 2.70
CA VAL A 133 -14.24 5.09 3.91
C VAL A 133 -12.83 4.57 3.69
N LEU A 134 -11.94 4.92 4.62
CA LEU A 134 -10.61 4.37 4.70
C LEU A 134 -10.56 3.49 5.95
N TRP A 135 -10.31 2.20 5.75
CA TRP A 135 -10.30 1.22 6.84
C TRP A 135 -8.99 0.43 6.81
N GLU A 136 -8.50 0.04 8.00
CA GLU A 136 -7.40 -0.91 8.18
C GLU A 136 -6.14 -0.55 7.37
N ALA A 137 -5.78 0.75 7.30
CA ALA A 137 -4.61 1.20 6.58
C ALA A 137 -3.36 1.14 7.46
N PHE A 138 -2.62 0.05 7.37
CA PHE A 138 -1.45 -0.22 8.19
C PHE A 138 -0.32 -0.90 7.43
N LEU A 139 0.87 -0.82 8.02
CA LEU A 139 2.06 -1.58 7.63
C LEU A 139 2.37 -2.60 8.71
N GLU A 140 2.79 -3.80 8.30
CA GLU A 140 3.00 -4.97 9.17
C GLU A 140 4.40 -5.58 9.00
N GLY A 141 4.71 -6.55 9.87
CA GLY A 141 5.99 -7.27 9.86
C GLY A 141 7.17 -6.40 10.29
N ASP A 142 8.34 -6.65 9.70
CA ASP A 142 9.60 -5.96 10.05
C ASP A 142 9.53 -4.43 9.86
N ILE A 143 8.52 -3.91 9.15
CA ILE A 143 8.32 -2.48 8.96
C ILE A 143 7.89 -1.79 10.26
N GLN A 144 7.10 -2.45 11.12
CA GLN A 144 6.55 -1.85 12.34
C GLN A 144 7.62 -1.41 13.34
N GLU A 145 8.77 -2.08 13.34
CA GLU A 145 9.87 -1.79 14.25
C GLU A 145 10.83 -0.71 13.72
N ARG A 146 10.59 -0.18 12.52
CA ARG A 146 11.48 0.81 11.90
C ARG A 146 11.32 2.20 12.54
N GLN A 147 12.42 2.94 12.59
CA GLN A 147 12.44 4.30 13.14
C GLN A 147 11.62 5.30 12.29
N ASP A 148 11.47 5.03 11.00
CA ASP A 148 10.73 5.84 10.04
C ASP A 148 9.28 5.35 9.82
N TYR A 149 8.79 4.44 10.67
CA TYR A 149 7.45 3.85 10.55
C TYR A 149 6.34 4.90 10.39
N GLU A 150 6.34 5.94 11.23
CA GLU A 150 5.33 7.00 11.16
C GLU A 150 5.40 7.78 9.83
N ALA A 151 6.60 7.96 9.26
CA ALA A 151 6.74 8.61 7.96
C ALA A 151 6.18 7.73 6.84
N LEU A 152 6.44 6.43 6.87
CA LEU A 152 5.90 5.45 5.92
C LEU A 152 4.37 5.35 6.02
N MET A 153 3.83 5.31 7.25
CA MET A 153 2.39 5.37 7.51
C MET A 153 1.75 6.65 6.97
N ASN A 154 2.41 7.80 7.14
CA ASN A 154 1.92 9.06 6.59
C ASN A 154 1.88 9.06 5.05
N GLN A 155 2.85 8.42 4.40
CA GLN A 155 2.86 8.24 2.96
C GLN A 155 1.74 7.30 2.50
N LEU A 156 1.57 6.15 3.15
CA LEU A 156 0.47 5.21 2.86
C LEU A 156 -0.88 5.90 2.93
N TRP A 157 -1.17 6.56 4.05
CA TRP A 157 -2.43 7.30 4.22
C TRP A 157 -2.58 8.44 3.21
N GLY A 158 -1.48 9.12 2.85
CA GLY A 158 -1.49 10.16 1.82
C GLY A 158 -1.93 9.61 0.46
N HIS A 159 -1.37 8.47 0.04
CA HIS A 159 -1.75 7.81 -1.20
C HIS A 159 -3.21 7.35 -1.19
N CYS A 160 -3.71 6.84 -0.05
CA CYS A 160 -5.12 6.48 0.11
C CYS A 160 -6.05 7.70 -0.04
N GLU A 161 -5.72 8.81 0.63
CA GLU A 161 -6.50 10.04 0.59
C GLU A 161 -6.51 10.65 -0.81
N ASP A 162 -5.36 10.72 -1.47
CA ASP A 162 -5.23 11.24 -2.84
C ASP A 162 -5.98 10.35 -3.85
N PHE A 163 -5.95 9.03 -3.66
CA PHE A 163 -6.74 8.11 -4.47
C PHE A 163 -8.24 8.38 -4.32
N LEU A 164 -8.76 8.42 -3.09
CA LEU A 164 -10.18 8.71 -2.83
C LEU A 164 -10.58 10.07 -3.40
N LYS A 165 -9.76 11.10 -3.21
CA LYS A 165 -9.97 12.43 -3.79
C LYS A 165 -10.07 12.38 -5.31
N SER A 166 -9.21 11.60 -5.97
CA SER A 166 -9.24 11.44 -7.42
C SER A 166 -10.51 10.74 -7.94
N ARG A 167 -11.23 10.03 -7.06
CA ARG A 167 -12.55 9.44 -7.35
C ARG A 167 -13.73 10.38 -7.06
N GLY A 168 -13.46 11.63 -6.66
CA GLY A 168 -14.49 12.64 -6.37
C GLY A 168 -14.99 12.66 -4.92
N VAL A 169 -14.36 11.88 -4.03
CA VAL A 169 -14.65 11.93 -2.59
C VAL A 169 -14.26 13.29 -2.03
N GLN A 170 -15.11 13.84 -1.17
CA GLN A 170 -14.86 15.07 -0.42
C GLN A 170 -14.75 14.81 1.08
N LEU A 171 -15.37 13.73 1.58
CA LEU A 171 -15.39 13.36 2.98
C LEU A 171 -14.89 11.92 3.16
N ILE A 172 -13.77 11.76 3.85
CA ILE A 172 -13.26 10.45 4.26
C ILE A 172 -13.65 10.18 5.70
N TYR A 173 -14.23 9.02 5.96
CA TYR A 173 -14.53 8.49 7.28
C TYR A 173 -13.60 7.33 7.64
N THR A 174 -13.25 7.22 8.91
CA THR A 174 -12.52 6.07 9.46
C THR A 174 -12.84 5.92 10.96
N GLU A 175 -12.47 4.79 11.53
CA GLU A 175 -12.54 4.59 12.98
C GLU A 175 -11.40 5.34 13.68
N SER A 176 -11.69 5.91 14.84
CA SER A 176 -10.72 6.60 15.70
C SER A 176 -9.91 5.63 16.59
N ARG A 177 -9.94 4.34 16.27
CA ARG A 177 -9.28 3.26 16.99
C ARG A 177 -9.03 2.14 16.00
N ASP A 178 -7.95 1.41 16.23
CA ASP A 178 -7.60 0.23 15.46
C ASP A 178 -6.87 -0.72 16.42
N PRO A 179 -7.29 -2.00 16.53
CA PRO A 179 -6.68 -2.96 17.46
C PRO A 179 -5.19 -3.21 17.23
N GLU A 180 -4.67 -2.95 16.03
CA GLU A 180 -3.26 -3.11 15.69
C GLU A 180 -2.37 -2.04 16.32
N PHE A 181 -2.96 -0.96 16.87
CA PHE A 181 -2.22 0.20 17.36
C PHE A 181 -2.54 0.55 18.81
N ASP A 182 -1.57 1.20 19.47
CA ASP A 182 -1.86 1.92 20.69
C ASP A 182 -2.92 3.02 20.42
N GLU A 183 -3.99 3.00 21.22
CA GLU A 183 -5.16 3.87 21.00
C GLU A 183 -4.80 5.36 21.03
N ARG A 184 -3.86 5.75 21.89
CA ARG A 184 -3.44 7.16 21.99
C ARG A 184 -2.60 7.55 20.79
N TRP A 185 -1.62 6.73 20.43
CA TRP A 185 -0.78 6.99 19.27
C TRP A 185 -1.62 7.13 17.99
N TYR A 186 -2.57 6.21 17.76
CA TYR A 186 -3.40 6.22 16.54
C TYR A 186 -4.31 7.43 16.48
N LYS A 187 -4.94 7.82 17.60
CA LYS A 187 -5.74 9.06 17.67
C LYS A 187 -4.90 10.30 17.39
N ASP A 188 -3.73 10.40 18.02
CA ASP A 188 -2.84 11.54 17.83
C ASP A 188 -2.34 11.60 16.37
N PHE A 189 -2.10 10.45 15.74
CA PHE A 189 -1.75 10.34 14.31
C PHE A 189 -2.89 10.86 13.42
N LEU A 190 -4.13 10.40 13.63
CA LEU A 190 -5.30 10.86 12.87
C LEU A 190 -5.54 12.37 13.05
N GLU A 191 -5.41 12.89 14.27
CA GLU A 191 -5.56 14.32 14.54
C GLU A 191 -4.50 15.15 13.81
N ARG A 192 -3.22 14.74 13.84
CA ARG A 192 -2.14 15.40 13.07
C ARG A 192 -2.42 15.42 11.57
N ARG A 193 -3.10 14.40 11.05
CA ARG A 193 -3.51 14.31 9.64
C ARG A 193 -4.74 15.15 9.30
N GLY A 194 -5.38 15.78 10.29
CA GLY A 194 -6.55 16.63 10.12
C GLY A 194 -7.89 15.91 10.23
N TYR A 195 -7.92 14.67 10.74
CA TYR A 195 -9.17 14.00 11.05
C TYR A 195 -9.78 14.59 12.33
N ILE A 196 -11.08 14.85 12.29
CA ILE A 196 -11.84 15.41 13.40
C ILE A 196 -12.96 14.46 13.86
N PRO A 197 -13.27 14.39 15.17
CA PRO A 197 -14.38 13.58 15.67
C PRO A 197 -15.73 13.98 15.07
N VAL A 198 -16.56 12.99 14.74
CA VAL A 198 -17.92 13.22 14.25
C VAL A 198 -18.88 13.33 15.44
N LYS A 199 -19.60 14.46 15.54
CA LYS A 199 -20.53 14.71 16.64
C LYS A 199 -21.59 13.60 16.73
N GLY A 200 -21.70 13.00 17.90
CA GLY A 200 -22.66 11.92 18.17
C GLY A 200 -22.22 10.53 17.73
N ARG A 201 -21.00 10.37 17.18
CA ARG A 201 -20.45 9.07 16.77
C ARG A 201 -19.13 8.81 17.49
N ARG A 202 -19.16 7.99 18.55
CA ARG A 202 -18.11 7.90 19.57
C ARG A 202 -16.73 7.50 19.03
N ILE A 203 -16.69 6.66 18.00
CA ILE A 203 -15.46 6.08 17.46
C ILE A 203 -15.21 6.51 16.02
N THR A 204 -15.88 7.54 15.54
CA THR A 204 -15.82 7.94 14.13
C THR A 204 -15.13 9.28 14.02
N VAL A 205 -14.14 9.34 13.15
CA VAL A 205 -13.53 10.59 12.71
C VAL A 205 -13.73 10.77 11.22
N ARG A 206 -13.61 12.01 10.76
CA ARG A 206 -13.69 12.34 9.35
C ARG A 206 -12.67 13.39 8.96
N LYS A 207 -12.35 13.45 7.67
CA LYS A 207 -11.49 14.47 7.07
C LYS A 207 -12.14 14.99 5.79
N GLU A 208 -12.10 16.31 5.60
CA GLU A 208 -12.42 16.96 4.33
C GLU A 208 -11.15 16.98 3.46
N ILE A 209 -11.24 16.56 2.19
CA ILE A 209 -10.09 16.37 1.28
C ILE A 209 -10.18 17.16 -0.03
#